data_AF-A0A960PTR1-F1
#
_entry.id   AF-A0A960PTR1-F1
#
_cell.length_a   1.000
_cell.length_b   1.000
_cell.length_c   1.000
_cell.angle_alpha   90.00
_cell.angle_beta   90.00
_cell.angle_gamma   90.00
#
_symmetry.space_group_name_H-M   'P 1'
#
loop_
_entity.id
_entity.type
_entity.pdbx_description
1 polymer ?
#
loop_
_entity_poly.entity_id
_entity_poly.type
_entity_poly.pdbx_seq_one_letter_code
_entity_poly.pdbx_strand_id
1 'polypeptide(L)'
;MRPIRGSLGVRPTGRWWVVAAPALVRAPAPDEPDPAAAPSAASAAPAVDDRDERRHRALIAAICVAAFVGGVAGLASRSLWMDEAMSVGASRNLVEAITSEGSSMGPYFVLLRAVSEVSTAAWWLRLPSLLCAVAALPVLDAVARR
;
A
#
# COMPACT_ATOMS: atom_id res chain seq x y z
N MET A 1 -26.95 8.03 45.48
CA MET A 1 -26.31 8.22 44.15
C MET A 1 -26.97 7.26 43.16
N ARG A 2 -27.58 7.77 42.09
CA ARG A 2 -28.32 6.99 41.08
C ARG A 2 -27.45 6.75 39.84
N PRO A 3 -27.43 5.56 39.24
CA PRO A 3 -26.73 5.33 37.97
C PRO A 3 -27.59 5.81 36.79
N ILE A 4 -26.97 6.60 35.91
CA ILE A 4 -27.55 7.05 34.64
C ILE A 4 -27.28 5.96 33.60
N ARG A 5 -28.32 5.21 33.22
CA ARG A 5 -28.31 4.34 32.03
C ARG A 5 -28.54 5.19 30.79
N GLY A 6 -27.48 5.43 30.03
CA GLY A 6 -27.57 5.98 28.67
C GLY A 6 -27.41 4.87 27.64
N SER A 7 -28.52 4.32 27.15
CA SER A 7 -28.54 3.40 26.01
C SER A 7 -28.50 4.21 24.70
N LEU A 8 -27.33 4.28 24.06
CA LEU A 8 -27.21 4.80 22.71
C LEU A 8 -27.51 3.68 21.71
N GLY A 9 -28.72 3.71 21.16
CA GLY A 9 -29.14 2.86 20.06
C GLY A 9 -28.41 3.25 18.78
N VAL A 10 -27.46 2.41 18.36
CA VAL A 10 -26.88 2.47 17.02
C VAL A 10 -27.87 1.85 16.05
N ARG A 11 -28.44 2.66 15.15
CA ARG A 11 -29.25 2.20 14.01
C ARG A 11 -28.31 1.77 12.88
N PRO A 12 -28.36 0.51 12.41
CA PRO A 12 -27.68 0.14 11.17
C PRO A 12 -28.53 0.61 9.98
N THR A 13 -28.15 1.71 9.35
CA THR A 13 -28.64 2.11 8.02
C THR A 13 -27.96 1.25 6.96
N GLY A 14 -28.34 -0.03 6.91
CA GLY A 14 -27.99 -0.95 5.82
C GLY A 14 -28.66 -0.49 4.53
N ARG A 15 -27.92 0.27 3.73
CA ARG A 15 -28.30 0.67 2.37
C ARG A 15 -27.86 -0.46 1.43
N TRP A 16 -28.78 -1.37 1.16
CA TRP A 16 -28.62 -2.49 0.25
C TRP A 16 -28.45 -1.94 -1.17
N TRP A 17 -27.27 -2.14 -1.75
CA TRP A 17 -27.00 -1.77 -3.12
C TRP A 17 -27.77 -2.74 -4.03
N VAL A 18 -28.74 -2.19 -4.76
CA VAL A 18 -29.44 -2.85 -5.84
C VAL A 18 -28.41 -3.13 -6.94
N VAL A 19 -28.12 -4.40 -7.18
CA VAL A 19 -27.37 -4.85 -8.36
C VAL A 19 -28.28 -4.60 -9.57
N ALA A 20 -28.00 -3.53 -10.31
CA ALA A 20 -28.69 -3.22 -11.55
C ALA A 20 -28.33 -4.29 -12.60
N ALA A 21 -29.35 -4.85 -13.22
CA ALA A 21 -29.23 -5.84 -14.29
C ALA A 21 -28.41 -5.30 -15.47
N PRO A 22 -27.63 -6.15 -16.18
CA PRO A 22 -26.92 -5.73 -17.37
C PRO A 22 -27.93 -5.37 -18.47
N ALA A 23 -27.88 -4.12 -18.92
CA ALA A 23 -28.58 -3.70 -20.12
C ALA A 23 -28.02 -4.49 -21.31
N LEU A 24 -28.91 -5.23 -21.98
CA LEU A 24 -28.65 -5.86 -23.27
C LEU A 24 -28.16 -4.80 -24.26
N VAL A 25 -26.86 -4.81 -24.52
CA VAL A 25 -26.22 -4.01 -25.57
C VAL A 25 -26.74 -4.52 -26.91
N ARG A 26 -27.61 -3.73 -27.54
CA ARG A 26 -28.09 -3.97 -28.90
C ARG A 26 -26.90 -3.82 -29.84
N ALA A 27 -26.56 -4.87 -30.58
CA ALA A 27 -25.50 -4.83 -31.58
C ALA A 27 -25.79 -3.73 -32.61
N PRO A 28 -24.85 -2.83 -32.92
CA PRO A 28 -25.00 -1.89 -34.02
C PRO A 28 -25.02 -2.66 -35.35
N ALA A 29 -25.86 -2.20 -36.28
CA ALA A 29 -25.90 -2.72 -37.64
C ALA A 29 -24.53 -2.53 -38.32
N PRO A 30 -24.11 -3.42 -39.23
CA PRO A 30 -22.89 -3.24 -39.98
C PRO A 30 -23.03 -2.01 -40.89
N ASP A 31 -22.24 -0.97 -40.62
CA ASP A 31 -22.12 0.20 -41.48
C ASP A 31 -21.51 -0.19 -42.84
N GLU A 32 -22.14 0.26 -43.93
CA GLU A 32 -21.55 0.20 -45.27
C GLU A 32 -20.24 1.02 -45.27
N PRO A 33 -19.14 0.48 -45.86
CA PRO A 33 -17.88 1.19 -45.90
C PRO A 33 -17.99 2.44 -46.79
N ASP A 34 -17.88 3.61 -46.16
CA ASP A 34 -17.78 4.91 -46.84
C ASP A 34 -16.45 4.98 -47.64
N PRO A 35 -16.50 5.01 -48.99
CA PRO A 35 -15.28 5.06 -49.82
C PRO A 35 -14.62 6.45 -49.85
N ALA A 36 -15.16 7.45 -49.14
CA ALA A 36 -14.65 8.82 -49.14
C ALA A 36 -13.73 9.16 -47.94
N ALA A 37 -13.49 8.23 -47.02
CA ALA A 37 -12.53 8.42 -45.93
C ALA A 37 -11.08 8.27 -46.45
N ALA A 38 -10.62 9.31 -47.16
CA ALA A 38 -9.19 9.50 -47.38
C ALA A 38 -8.46 9.41 -46.03
N PRO A 39 -7.27 8.76 -45.97
CA PRO A 39 -6.48 8.68 -44.75
C PRO A 39 -6.03 10.10 -44.36
N SER A 40 -6.88 10.77 -43.57
CA SER A 40 -6.59 12.07 -42.98
C SER A 40 -5.37 11.88 -42.10
N ALA A 41 -4.28 12.50 -42.56
CA ALA A 41 -2.97 12.61 -41.97
C ALA A 41 -2.90 12.01 -40.56
N ALA A 42 -2.26 10.84 -40.50
CA ALA A 42 -1.84 10.19 -39.26
C ALA A 42 -1.45 11.27 -38.25
N SER A 43 -2.32 11.45 -37.26
CA SER A 43 -2.04 12.21 -36.06
C SER A 43 -0.79 11.58 -35.47
N ALA A 44 0.36 12.19 -35.75
CA ALA A 44 1.63 11.80 -35.19
C ALA A 44 1.52 12.13 -33.71
N ALA A 45 0.99 11.18 -32.94
CA ALA A 45 1.04 11.21 -31.50
C ALA A 45 2.50 11.52 -31.13
N PRO A 46 2.77 12.50 -30.26
CA PRO A 46 4.13 12.81 -29.87
C PRO A 46 4.76 11.50 -29.39
N ALA A 47 5.84 11.10 -30.05
CA ALA A 47 6.60 9.93 -29.63
C ALA A 47 7.08 10.23 -28.20
N VAL A 48 6.41 9.65 -27.22
CA VAL A 48 6.85 9.70 -25.82
C VAL A 48 8.27 9.17 -25.84
N ASP A 49 9.23 10.00 -25.43
CA ASP A 49 10.64 9.62 -25.50
C ASP A 49 10.89 8.48 -24.51
N ASP A 50 10.96 7.25 -25.03
CA ASP A 50 11.26 6.05 -24.25
C ASP A 50 12.56 6.20 -23.43
N ARG A 51 13.47 7.11 -23.83
CA ARG A 51 14.69 7.39 -23.07
C ARG A 51 14.40 8.09 -21.75
N ASP A 52 13.45 9.01 -21.71
CA ASP A 52 13.08 9.74 -20.50
C ASP A 52 12.43 8.80 -19.48
N GLU A 53 11.55 7.92 -19.94
CA GLU A 53 10.93 6.90 -19.08
C GLU A 53 11.96 5.90 -18.54
N ARG A 54 12.89 5.43 -19.38
CA ARG A 54 14.00 4.56 -18.94
C ARG A 54 14.90 5.25 -17.92
N ARG A 55 15.26 6.51 -18.17
CA ARG A 55 16.09 7.31 -17.26
C ARG A 55 15.38 7.51 -15.93
N HIS A 56 14.09 7.81 -15.96
CA HIS A 56 13.27 7.95 -14.76
C HIS A 56 13.24 6.66 -13.92
N ARG A 57 12.95 5.51 -14.55
CA ARG A 57 12.98 4.20 -13.86
C ARG A 57 14.35 3.88 -13.27
N ALA A 58 15.42 4.17 -14.00
CA ALA A 58 16.78 3.99 -13.52
C ALA A 58 17.08 4.88 -12.30
N LEU A 59 16.58 6.13 -12.29
CA LEU A 59 16.72 7.02 -11.15
C LEU A 59 15.96 6.51 -9.93
N ILE A 60 14.71 6.07 -10.08
CA ILE A 60 13.95 5.47 -8.96
C ILE A 60 14.65 4.22 -8.43
N ALA A 61 15.13 3.34 -9.31
CA ALA A 61 15.90 2.17 -8.92
C ALA A 61 17.17 2.55 -8.14
N ALA A 62 17.90 3.56 -8.60
CA ALA A 62 19.09 4.06 -7.90
C ALA A 62 18.76 4.63 -6.52
N ILE A 63 17.65 5.38 -6.39
CA ILE A 63 17.18 5.91 -5.10
C ILE A 63 16.79 4.76 -4.16
N CYS A 64 16.08 3.74 -4.65
CA CYS A 64 15.73 2.56 -3.84
C CYS A 64 16.98 1.83 -3.33
N VAL A 65 17.97 1.62 -4.20
CA VAL A 65 19.25 0.99 -3.82
C VAL A 65 19.98 1.85 -2.79
N ALA A 66 20.08 3.16 -3.01
CA ALA A 66 20.74 4.07 -2.06
C ALA A 66 20.03 4.10 -0.70
N ALA A 67 18.70 4.14 -0.68
CA ALA A 67 17.89 4.11 0.52
C ALA A 67 18.06 2.79 1.28
N PHE A 68 18.08 1.66 0.57
CA PHE A 68 18.30 0.35 1.18
C PHE A 68 19.70 0.24 1.80
N VAL A 69 20.76 0.57 1.03
CA VAL A 69 22.15 0.49 1.51
C VAL A 69 22.37 1.44 2.69
N GLY A 70 21.90 2.69 2.59
CA GLY A 70 21.98 3.66 3.68
C GLY A 70 21.21 3.22 4.92
N GLY A 71 20.02 2.63 4.74
CA GLY A 71 19.23 2.07 5.82
C GLY A 71 19.93 0.91 6.51
N VAL A 72 20.42 -0.09 5.77
CA VAL A 72 21.15 -1.24 6.31
C VAL A 72 22.37 -0.80 7.13
N ALA A 73 23.11 0.21 6.66
CA ALA A 73 24.24 0.77 7.42
C ALA A 73 23.80 1.38 8.78
N GLY A 74 22.60 1.96 8.86
CA GLY A 74 22.03 2.51 10.09
C GLY A 74 21.32 1.48 11.00
N LEU A 75 20.98 0.30 10.49
CA LEU A 75 20.21 -0.73 11.21
C LEU A 75 20.97 -1.32 12.41
N ALA A 76 22.31 -1.30 12.37
CA ALA A 76 23.18 -1.89 13.38
C ALA A 76 23.30 -1.09 14.70
N SER A 77 22.47 -0.05 14.92
CA SER A 77 22.48 0.68 16.19
C SER A 77 22.12 -0.27 17.36
N ARG A 78 22.92 -0.21 18.44
CA ARG A 78 22.98 -1.27 19.47
C ARG A 78 21.73 -1.38 20.36
N SER A 79 20.92 -0.33 20.47
CA SER A 79 19.75 -0.29 21.35
C SER A 79 18.46 -0.13 20.54
N LEU A 80 17.42 -0.84 20.97
CA LEU A 80 16.06 -0.58 20.52
C LEU A 80 15.61 0.80 21.01
N TRP A 81 14.82 1.48 20.20
CA TRP A 81 14.08 2.66 20.63
C TRP A 81 12.92 2.23 21.55
N MET A 82 12.37 3.19 22.30
CA MET A 82 11.34 2.88 23.30
C MET A 82 10.07 2.28 22.66
N ASP A 83 9.64 2.83 21.52
CA ASP A 83 8.52 2.34 20.71
C ASP A 83 8.78 0.95 20.10
N GLU A 84 10.01 0.69 19.66
CA GLU A 84 10.42 -0.63 19.18
C GLU A 84 10.34 -1.67 20.31
N ALA A 85 10.86 -1.34 21.49
CA ALA A 85 10.80 -2.22 22.66
C ALA A 85 9.36 -2.50 23.10
N MET A 86 8.49 -1.47 23.09
CA MET A 86 7.06 -1.64 23.38
C MET A 86 6.38 -2.54 22.35
N SER A 87 6.67 -2.36 21.06
CA SER A 87 6.12 -3.18 19.98
C SER A 87 6.53 -4.65 20.11
N VAL A 88 7.79 -4.92 20.46
CA VAL A 88 8.29 -6.29 20.73
C VAL A 88 7.65 -6.87 21.99
N GLY A 89 7.38 -6.06 23.01
CA GLY A 89 6.62 -6.46 24.19
C GLY A 89 5.19 -6.86 23.83
N ALA A 90 4.49 -6.03 23.06
CA ALA A 90 3.12 -6.26 22.61
C ALA A 90 3.01 -7.52 21.73
N SER A 91 3.99 -7.79 20.86
CA SER A 91 3.96 -8.97 19.98
C SER A 91 4.04 -10.31 20.74
N ARG A 92 4.63 -10.32 21.94
CA ARG A 92 4.65 -11.50 22.83
C ARG A 92 3.28 -11.77 23.45
N ASN A 93 2.53 -10.71 23.78
CA ASN A 93 1.16 -10.78 24.30
C ASN A 93 0.12 -10.49 23.20
N LEU A 94 0.27 -11.16 22.05
CA LEU A 94 -0.49 -10.86 20.82
C LEU A 94 -2.01 -10.78 21.00
N VAL A 95 -2.61 -11.68 21.79
CA VAL A 95 -4.06 -11.67 22.03
C VAL A 95 -4.49 -10.38 22.73
N GLU A 96 -3.77 -10.01 23.79
CA GLU A 96 -4.02 -8.79 24.55
C GLU A 96 -3.79 -7.55 23.68
N ALA A 97 -2.69 -7.50 22.93
CA ALA A 97 -2.36 -6.40 22.03
C ALA A 97 -3.44 -6.18 20.95
N ILE A 98 -3.92 -7.26 20.31
CA ILE A 98 -4.98 -7.17 19.29
C ILE A 98 -6.30 -6.69 19.90
N THR A 99 -6.62 -7.10 21.13
CA THR A 99 -7.87 -6.70 21.80
C THR A 99 -7.85 -5.28 22.38
N SER A 100 -6.67 -4.74 22.69
CA SER A 100 -6.52 -3.46 23.41
C SER A 100 -6.20 -2.27 22.51
N GLU A 101 -5.38 -2.43 21.48
CA GLU A 101 -4.89 -1.31 20.66
C GLU A 101 -5.75 -1.03 19.41
N GLY A 102 -6.82 -1.78 19.22
CA GLY A 102 -7.63 -1.72 18.01
C GLY A 102 -6.99 -2.49 16.85
N SER A 103 -7.83 -2.99 15.94
CA SER A 103 -7.44 -3.98 14.93
C SER A 103 -6.38 -3.51 13.92
N SER A 104 -6.02 -2.23 13.88
CA SER A 104 -5.12 -1.65 12.88
C SER A 104 -3.66 -2.11 13.04
N MET A 105 -3.17 -2.29 14.27
CA MET A 105 -1.79 -2.74 14.54
C MET A 105 -1.66 -4.27 14.58
N GLY A 106 -2.77 -5.01 14.60
CA GLY A 106 -2.78 -6.47 14.73
C GLY A 106 -1.89 -7.18 13.69
N PRO A 107 -2.02 -6.89 12.39
CA PRO A 107 -1.17 -7.49 11.36
C PRO A 107 0.32 -7.20 11.57
N TYR A 108 0.66 -6.00 12.04
CA TYR A 108 2.04 -5.63 12.35
C TYR A 108 2.60 -6.46 13.50
N PHE A 109 1.84 -6.67 14.58
CA PHE A 109 2.30 -7.52 15.70
C PHE A 109 2.43 -8.99 15.33
N VAL A 110 1.56 -9.52 14.46
CA VAL A 110 1.69 -10.89 13.92
C VAL A 110 3.00 -11.02 13.14
N LEU A 111 3.29 -10.07 12.25
CA LEU A 111 4.53 -10.05 11.48
C LEU A 111 5.75 -9.95 12.41
N LEU A 112 5.71 -9.01 13.38
CA LEU A 112 6.80 -8.79 14.31
C LEU A 112 7.06 -10.01 15.18
N ARG A 113 6.00 -10.72 15.61
CA ARG A 113 6.13 -12.00 16.32
C ARG A 113 6.87 -13.02 15.47
N ALA A 114 6.42 -13.26 14.23
CA ALA A 114 7.04 -14.23 13.33
C ALA A 114 8.53 -13.92 13.07
N VAL A 115 8.88 -12.64 12.90
CA VAL A 115 10.27 -12.19 12.72
C VAL A 115 11.08 -12.42 13.99
N SER A 116 10.51 -12.13 15.16
CA SER A 116 11.20 -12.28 16.45
C SER A 116 11.48 -13.73 16.87
N GLU A 117 10.70 -14.70 16.36
CA GLU A 117 10.96 -16.14 16.57
C GLU A 117 12.27 -16.59 15.88
N VAL A 118 12.66 -15.93 14.80
CA VAL A 118 13.90 -16.25 14.07
C VAL A 118 15.11 -15.58 14.72
N SER A 119 15.00 -14.31 15.11
CA SER A 119 16.06 -13.58 15.80
C SER A 119 15.52 -12.37 16.55
N THR A 120 16.12 -12.06 17.70
CA THR A 120 15.83 -10.87 18.50
C THR A 120 16.86 -9.76 18.28
N ALA A 121 17.79 -9.93 17.33
CA ALA A 121 18.76 -8.91 17.01
C ALA A 121 18.07 -7.65 16.46
N ALA A 122 18.47 -6.46 16.94
CA ALA A 122 17.83 -5.20 16.59
C ALA A 122 17.78 -4.95 15.06
N TRP A 123 18.87 -5.27 14.34
CA TRP A 123 18.91 -5.13 12.89
C TRP A 123 17.90 -6.04 12.18
N TRP A 124 17.64 -7.23 12.72
CA TRP A 124 16.69 -8.18 12.15
C TRP A 124 15.24 -7.72 12.36
N LEU A 125 14.94 -7.19 13.55
CA LEU A 125 13.61 -6.65 13.87
C LEU A 125 13.26 -5.41 13.03
N ARG A 126 14.27 -4.63 12.62
CA ARG A 126 14.10 -3.42 11.79
C ARG A 126 14.04 -3.69 10.29
N LEU A 127 14.54 -4.86 9.85
CA LEU A 127 14.64 -5.20 8.44
C LEU A 127 13.28 -5.15 7.69
N PRO A 128 12.17 -5.69 8.23
CA PRO A 128 10.86 -5.60 7.57
C PRO A 128 10.43 -4.15 7.34
N SER A 129 10.60 -3.27 8.33
CA SER A 129 10.27 -1.85 8.22
C SER A 129 11.11 -1.14 7.16
N LEU A 130 12.41 -1.46 7.08
CA LEU A 130 13.28 -0.94 6.02
C LEU A 130 12.79 -1.38 4.64
N LEU A 131 12.45 -2.65 4.46
CA LEU A 131 11.94 -3.18 3.19
C LEU A 131 10.65 -2.48 2.77
N CYS A 132 9.72 -2.30 3.70
CA CYS A 132 8.49 -1.54 3.45
C CYS A 132 8.77 -0.09 3.07
N ALA A 133 9.69 0.59 3.75
CA ALA A 133 10.06 1.97 3.45
C ALA A 133 10.68 2.10 2.04
N VAL A 134 11.55 1.17 1.64
CA VAL A 134 12.14 1.15 0.29
C VAL A 134 11.07 0.84 -0.76
N ALA A 135 10.18 -0.12 -0.50
CA ALA A 135 9.08 -0.46 -1.41
C ALA A 135 8.04 0.66 -1.56
N ALA A 136 7.92 1.56 -0.57
CA ALA A 136 7.04 2.71 -0.67
C ALA A 136 7.51 3.74 -1.70
N LEU A 137 8.81 3.82 -2.01
CA LEU A 137 9.36 4.78 -2.97
C LEU A 137 8.75 4.70 -4.38
N PRO A 138 8.70 3.52 -5.06
CA PRO A 138 8.04 3.41 -6.36
C PRO A 138 6.53 3.62 -6.27
N VAL A 139 5.89 3.29 -5.14
CA VAL A 139 4.46 3.54 -4.93
C VAL A 139 4.20 5.04 -4.85
N LEU A 140 5.02 5.78 -4.09
CA LEU A 140 4.93 7.24 -3.97
C LEU A 140 5.20 7.91 -5.32
N ASP A 141 6.17 7.44 -6.09
CA ASP A 141 6.41 7.93 -7.45
C ASP A 141 5.19 7.70 -8.36
N ALA A 142 4.57 6.51 -8.30
CA ALA A 142 3.38 6.20 -9.06
C ALA A 142 2.16 7.05 -8.65
N VAL A 143 2.04 7.41 -7.37
CA VAL A 143 0.99 8.32 -6.86
C VAL A 143 1.28 9.76 -7.29
N ALA A 144 2.53 10.22 -7.19
CA ALA A 144 2.91 11.59 -7.55
C ALA A 144 2.77 11.89 -9.05
N ARG A 145 2.80 10.86 -9.91
CA ARG A 145 2.58 10.97 -11.35
C ARG A 145 1.12 10.94 -11.78
N ARG A 146 0.19 10.59 -10.87
CA ARG A 146 -1.25 10.55 -11.14
C ARG A 146 -1.90 11.90 -10.82
#